data_AF-A0A2T3CRE0-F1
#
_entry.id   AF-A0A2T3CRE0-F1
#
_cell.length_a   1.000
_cell.length_b   1.000
_cell.length_c   1.000
_cell.angle_alpha   90.00
_cell.angle_beta   90.00
_cell.angle_gamma   90.00
#
_symmetry.space_group_name_H-M   'P 1'
#
loop_
_entity.id
_entity.type
_entity.pdbx_description
1 polymer ?
#
loop_
_entity_poly.entity_id
_entity_poly.type
_entity_poly.pdbx_seq_one_letter_code
_entity_poly.pdbx_strand_id
1 'polypeptide(L)'
;MSTLTIEGWCKRNGEQKSTPVGDIHFDILGPNHTSLEQAEERLQNSHESEAMVDVDMASLNLIMPEGYGPLADCKLRVYLNEEQRGQFHLVGHRASDGSLIYSNAVLIAQLS
;
A
#
# COMPACT_ATOMS: atom_id res chain seq x y z
N MET A 1 16.44 -2.18 -0.11
CA MET A 1 15.61 -1.35 -1.03
C MET A 1 14.89 -2.33 -1.91
N SER A 2 13.57 -2.26 -1.94
CA SER A 2 12.74 -3.16 -2.74
C SER A 2 11.91 -2.36 -3.72
N THR A 3 12.08 -2.61 -5.01
CA THR A 3 11.17 -2.11 -6.05
C THR A 3 10.10 -3.16 -6.27
N LEU A 4 8.84 -2.75 -6.17
CA LEU A 4 7.69 -3.63 -6.25
C LEU A 4 6.89 -3.31 -7.52
N THR A 5 6.43 -4.36 -8.20
CA THR A 5 5.46 -4.30 -9.30
C THR A 5 4.28 -5.15 -8.88
N ILE A 6 3.16 -4.52 -8.54
CA ILE A 6 2.01 -5.18 -7.94
C ILE A 6 0.73 -4.76 -8.66
N GLU A 7 -0.12 -5.74 -8.97
CA GLU A 7 -1.44 -5.48 -9.54
C GLU A 7 -2.26 -4.55 -8.63
N GLY A 8 -2.85 -3.52 -9.25
CA GLY A 8 -3.65 -2.51 -8.59
C GLY A 8 -5.13 -2.58 -8.93
N TRP A 9 -5.91 -1.91 -8.09
CA TRP A 9 -7.36 -1.83 -8.17
C TRP A 9 -7.83 -0.39 -7.96
N CYS A 10 -8.91 -0.04 -8.65
CA CYS A 10 -9.62 1.23 -8.49
C CYS A 10 -11.03 0.96 -7.99
N LYS A 11 -11.44 1.64 -6.93
CA LYS A 11 -12.83 1.68 -6.48
C LYS A 11 -13.32 3.12 -6.56
N ARG A 12 -14.21 3.37 -7.54
CA ARG A 12 -14.80 4.69 -7.70
C ARG A 12 -15.82 4.97 -6.61
N ASN A 13 -16.03 6.24 -6.33
CA ASN A 13 -17.02 6.67 -5.35
C ASN A 13 -18.42 6.17 -5.73
N GLY A 14 -19.06 5.46 -4.80
CA GLY A 14 -20.40 4.88 -4.99
C GLY A 14 -20.43 3.51 -5.68
N GLU A 15 -19.30 3.02 -6.22
CA GLU A 15 -19.25 1.68 -6.79
C GLU A 15 -19.06 0.60 -5.71
N GLN A 16 -19.78 -0.52 -5.86
CA GLN A 16 -19.71 -1.63 -4.91
C GLN A 16 -18.47 -2.52 -5.12
N LYS A 17 -17.90 -2.52 -6.32
CA LYS A 17 -16.79 -3.40 -6.72
C LYS A 17 -15.63 -2.58 -7.25
N SER A 18 -14.42 -3.06 -6.99
CA SER A 18 -13.20 -2.52 -7.57
C SER A 18 -12.96 -3.09 -8.97
N THR A 19 -12.33 -2.32 -9.84
CA THR A 19 -11.87 -2.74 -11.17
C THR A 19 -10.35 -2.77 -11.22
N PRO A 20 -9.73 -3.74 -11.91
CA PRO A 20 -8.28 -3.78 -12.05
C PRO A 20 -7.77 -2.57 -12.83
N VAL A 21 -6.62 -2.03 -12.44
CA VAL A 21 -5.98 -0.90 -13.14
C VAL A 21 -4.68 -1.27 -13.86
N GLY A 22 -4.19 -2.49 -13.64
CA GLY A 22 -2.86 -2.93 -14.06
C GLY A 22 -1.81 -2.74 -12.96
N ASP A 23 -0.54 -2.84 -13.34
CA ASP A 23 0.56 -2.87 -12.37
C ASP A 23 0.94 -1.48 -11.85
N ILE A 24 0.94 -1.35 -10.52
CA ILE A 24 1.47 -0.20 -9.80
C ILE A 24 2.92 -0.49 -9.42
N HIS A 25 3.82 0.45 -9.71
CA HIS A 25 5.22 0.31 -9.34
C HIS A 25 5.59 1.32 -8.27
N PHE A 26 6.32 0.90 -7.24
CA PHE A 26 6.83 1.78 -6.19
C PHE A 26 8.00 1.16 -5.44
N ASP A 27 8.79 2.01 -4.79
CA ASP A 27 9.96 1.64 -4.01
C ASP A 27 9.67 1.67 -2.51
N ILE A 28 10.12 0.64 -1.81
CA ILE A 28 10.23 0.60 -0.36
C ILE A 28 11.70 0.80 0.03
N LEU A 29 11.96 1.97 0.60
CA LEU A 29 13.27 2.35 1.14
C LEU A 29 13.41 1.91 2.60
N GLY A 30 14.65 1.94 3.11
CA GLY A 30 14.96 1.51 4.48
C GLY A 30 14.04 2.09 5.56
N PRO A 31 13.79 3.41 5.61
CA PRO A 31 12.88 4.00 6.61
C PRO A 31 11.44 3.47 6.53
N ASN A 32 10.93 3.25 5.32
CA ASN A 32 9.60 2.68 5.11
C ASN A 32 9.58 1.22 5.55
N HIS A 33 10.62 0.45 5.20
CA HIS A 33 10.73 -0.95 5.61
C HIS A 33 10.74 -1.09 7.15
N THR A 34 11.58 -0.30 7.84
CA THR A 34 11.60 -0.29 9.31
C THR A 34 10.25 0.10 9.90
N SER A 35 9.54 1.07 9.30
CA SER A 35 8.21 1.47 9.77
C SER A 35 7.17 0.36 9.57
N LEU A 36 7.28 -0.45 8.51
CA LEU A 36 6.44 -1.63 8.29
C LEU A 36 6.70 -2.70 9.36
N GLU A 37 7.96 -3.02 9.65
CA GLU A 37 8.34 -3.99 10.69
C GLU A 37 7.83 -3.56 12.08
N GLN A 38 7.97 -2.28 12.42
CA GLN A 38 7.45 -1.72 13.67
C GLN A 38 5.92 -1.79 13.74
N ALA A 39 5.24 -1.55 12.62
CA ALA A 39 3.79 -1.69 12.55
C ALA A 39 3.37 -3.15 12.76
N GLU A 40 4.03 -4.11 12.12
CA GLU A 40 3.79 -5.55 12.33
C GLU A 40 3.95 -5.94 13.81
N GLU A 41 5.09 -5.59 14.43
CA GLU A 41 5.35 -5.89 15.83
C GLU A 41 4.29 -5.26 16.76
N ARG A 42 3.88 -4.01 16.48
CA ARG A 42 2.81 -3.37 17.24
C ARG A 42 1.50 -4.14 17.12
N LEU A 43 1.09 -4.54 15.92
CA LEU A 43 -0.18 -5.25 15.72
C LEU A 43 -0.16 -6.61 16.44
N GLN A 44 0.96 -7.33 16.39
CA GLN A 44 1.13 -8.60 17.09
C GLN A 44 0.99 -8.45 18.62
N ASN A 45 1.51 -7.35 19.18
CA ASN A 45 1.49 -7.10 20.63
C ASN A 45 0.19 -6.48 21.14
N SER A 46 -0.50 -5.68 20.32
CA SER A 46 -1.69 -4.91 20.72
C SER A 46 -3.03 -5.55 20.35
N HIS A 47 -3.02 -6.52 19.41
CA HIS A 47 -4.22 -7.06 18.76
C HIS A 47 -5.08 -6.02 18.03
N GLU A 48 -4.52 -4.86 17.67
CA GLU A 48 -5.14 -3.96 16.72
C GLU A 48 -5.27 -4.67 15.35
N SER A 49 -6.31 -4.36 14.58
CA SER A 49 -6.57 -5.03 13.30
C SER A 49 -5.65 -4.56 12.18
N GLU A 50 -5.26 -3.28 12.20
CA GLU A 50 -4.48 -2.65 11.15
C GLU A 50 -3.76 -1.39 11.64
N ALA A 51 -2.73 -0.99 10.90
CA ALA A 51 -2.03 0.27 11.07
C ALA A 51 -1.83 0.95 9.71
N MET A 52 -1.77 2.28 9.71
CA MET A 52 -1.46 3.07 8.52
C MET A 52 -0.06 3.65 8.68
N VAL A 53 0.84 3.32 7.76
CA VAL A 53 2.19 3.86 7.69
C VAL A 53 2.21 4.94 6.61
N ASP A 54 2.55 6.17 7.02
CA ASP A 54 2.74 7.27 6.09
C ASP A 54 3.98 7.05 5.23
N VAL A 55 3.93 7.47 3.96
CA VAL A 55 5.07 7.40 3.04
C VAL A 55 5.44 8.79 2.56
N ASP A 56 6.74 9.00 2.36
CA ASP A 56 7.20 10.16 1.60
C ASP A 56 6.96 9.93 0.11
N MET A 57 5.99 10.66 -0.44
CA MET A 57 5.65 10.61 -1.86
C MET A 57 6.83 10.99 -2.78
N ALA A 58 7.78 11.80 -2.30
CA ALA A 58 8.97 12.15 -3.06
C ALA A 58 9.95 10.98 -3.18
N SER A 59 9.97 10.06 -2.20
CA SER A 59 10.87 8.92 -2.17
C SER A 59 10.23 7.60 -2.62
N LEU A 60 8.90 7.56 -2.78
CA LEU A 60 8.15 6.36 -3.14
C LEU A 60 8.38 5.91 -4.60
N ASN A 61 8.87 6.79 -5.47
CA ASN A 61 9.05 6.53 -6.90
C ASN A 61 7.82 5.86 -7.54
N LEU A 62 6.63 6.38 -7.20
CA LEU A 62 5.35 5.81 -7.60
C LEU A 62 5.10 5.99 -9.11
N ILE A 63 4.90 4.88 -9.82
CA ILE A 63 4.51 4.86 -11.23
C ILE A 63 3.14 4.17 -11.34
N MET A 64 2.16 4.94 -11.81
CA MET A 64 0.79 4.48 -12.02
C MET A 64 0.56 4.09 -13.48
N PRO A 65 -0.33 3.12 -13.74
CA PRO A 65 -0.88 2.90 -15.08
C PRO A 65 -1.53 4.18 -15.65
N GLU A 66 -1.52 4.30 -16.98
CA GLU A 66 -2.05 5.45 -17.69
C GLU A 66 -3.51 5.75 -17.28
N GLY A 67 -3.80 7.01 -16.95
CA GLY A 67 -5.14 7.46 -16.55
C GLY A 67 -5.51 7.23 -15.08
N TYR A 68 -4.65 6.57 -14.28
CA TYR A 68 -4.93 6.28 -12.87
C TYR A 68 -4.13 7.12 -11.86
N GLY A 69 -3.21 7.97 -12.33
CA GLY A 69 -2.44 8.90 -11.51
C GLY A 69 -2.71 10.39 -11.83
N PRO A 70 -2.13 11.31 -11.05
CA PRO A 70 -1.38 11.06 -9.82
C PRO A 70 -2.29 10.66 -8.65
N LEU A 71 -1.72 10.01 -7.64
CA LEU A 71 -2.40 9.77 -6.37
C LEU A 71 -2.08 10.90 -5.39
N ALA A 72 -3.06 11.24 -4.56
CA ALA A 72 -2.90 11.96 -3.32
C ALA A 72 -2.70 10.95 -2.18
N ASP A 73 -2.29 11.46 -1.01
CA ASP A 73 -2.44 10.83 0.30
C ASP A 73 -2.07 9.34 0.42
N CYS A 74 -1.06 8.87 -0.31
CA CYS A 74 -0.67 7.47 -0.24
C CYS A 74 -0.19 7.08 1.15
N LYS A 75 -0.53 5.85 1.54
CA LYS A 75 -0.09 5.17 2.75
C LYS A 75 0.16 3.69 2.45
N LEU A 76 0.87 3.02 3.35
CA LEU A 76 0.93 1.57 3.39
C LEU A 76 0.03 1.09 4.52
N ARG A 77 -1.05 0.38 4.19
CA ARG A 77 -1.92 -0.23 5.20
C ARG A 77 -1.33 -1.57 5.59
N VAL A 78 -0.99 -1.73 6.86
CA VAL A 78 -0.40 -2.94 7.44
C VAL A 78 -1.46 -3.69 8.23
N TYR A 79 -1.49 -5.01 8.08
CA TYR A 79 -2.37 -5.90 8.84
C TYR A 79 -1.74 -7.29 8.91
N LEU A 80 -2.19 -8.09 9.87
CA LEU A 80 -1.73 -9.46 10.03
C LEU A 80 -2.61 -10.41 9.21
N ASN A 81 -2.01 -11.40 8.57
CA ASN A 81 -2.75 -12.51 7.96
C ASN A 81 -3.17 -13.55 9.02
N GLU A 82 -3.81 -14.64 8.59
CA GLU A 82 -4.28 -15.71 9.49
C GLU A 82 -3.15 -16.39 10.27
N GLU A 83 -1.93 -16.40 9.72
CA GLU A 83 -0.71 -16.93 10.35
C GLU A 83 0.03 -15.89 11.22
N GLN A 84 -0.61 -14.75 11.53
CA GLN A 84 -0.03 -13.64 12.30
C GLN A 84 1.22 -13.01 11.66
N ARG A 85 1.37 -13.15 10.34
CA ARG A 85 2.43 -12.51 9.57
C ARG A 85 1.97 -11.19 9.00
N GLY A 86 2.80 -10.16 9.13
CA GLY A 86 2.56 -8.84 8.60
C GLY A 86 2.55 -8.81 7.08
N GLN A 87 1.51 -8.19 6.53
CA GLN A 87 1.41 -7.85 5.13
C GLN A 87 0.93 -6.43 4.97
N PHE A 88 1.24 -5.83 3.82
CA PHE A 88 0.84 -4.47 3.51
C PHE A 88 0.37 -4.35 2.06
N HIS A 89 -0.43 -3.33 1.80
CA HIS A 89 -0.67 -2.84 0.43
C HIS A 89 -0.57 -1.32 0.39
N LEU A 90 -0.24 -0.80 -0.79
CA LEU A 90 -0.38 0.63 -1.07
C LEU A 90 -1.86 0.98 -1.08
N VAL A 91 -2.22 2.11 -0.48
CA VAL A 91 -3.53 2.74 -0.59
C VAL A 91 -3.36 4.23 -0.82
N GLY A 92 -4.18 4.85 -1.66
CA GLY A 92 -4.22 6.29 -1.87
C GLY A 92 -5.42 6.69 -2.71
N HIS A 93 -5.70 7.98 -2.84
CA HIS A 93 -6.82 8.46 -3.64
C HIS A 93 -6.34 9.10 -4.93
N ARG A 94 -6.98 8.79 -6.06
CA ARG A 94 -6.67 9.46 -7.32
C ARG A 94 -6.98 10.95 -7.22
N ALA A 95 -6.00 11.79 -7.48
CA ALA A 95 -6.11 13.23 -7.24
C ALA A 95 -7.19 13.93 -8.08
N SER A 96 -7.54 13.36 -9.24
CA SER A 96 -8.51 13.96 -10.17
C SER A 96 -9.98 13.82 -9.72
N ASP A 97 -10.33 12.75 -8.99
CA ASP A 97 -11.73 12.45 -8.65
C ASP A 97 -11.95 11.76 -7.30
N GLY A 98 -10.88 11.56 -6.52
CA GLY A 98 -10.95 10.98 -5.18
C GLY A 98 -11.27 9.49 -5.16
N SER A 99 -11.23 8.78 -6.29
CA SER A 99 -11.40 7.33 -6.29
C SER A 99 -10.29 6.65 -5.50
N LEU A 100 -10.65 5.61 -4.73
CA LEU A 100 -9.70 4.81 -3.98
C LEU A 100 -8.87 3.95 -4.94
N ILE A 101 -7.56 4.01 -4.82
CA ILE A 101 -6.59 3.15 -5.50
C ILE A 101 -5.85 2.32 -4.44
N TYR A 102 -5.67 1.03 -4.70
CA TYR A 102 -4.87 0.17 -3.83
C TYR A 102 -4.20 -0.97 -4.60
N SER A 103 -3.11 -1.52 -4.06
CA SER A 103 -2.42 -2.70 -4.62
C SER A 103 -2.90 -4.01 -3.98
N ASN A 104 -2.56 -5.15 -4.58
CA ASN A 104 -2.56 -6.41 -3.85
C ASN A 104 -1.56 -6.37 -2.67
N ALA A 105 -1.76 -7.27 -1.70
CA ALA A 105 -0.93 -7.34 -0.51
C ALA A 105 0.40 -8.05 -0.75
N VAL A 106 1.43 -7.61 -0.02
CA VAL A 106 2.78 -8.19 -0.01
C VAL A 106 3.16 -8.50 1.44
N LEU A 107 3.80 -9.65 1.66
CA LEU A 107 4.33 -9.98 2.98
C LEU A 107 5.54 -9.09 3.30
N ILE A 108 5.58 -8.51 4.49
CA ILE A 108 6.70 -7.62 4.90
C ILE A 108 8.03 -8.38 4.84
N ALA A 109 8.02 -9.64 5.27
CA ALA A 109 9.19 -10.53 5.22
C ALA A 109 9.72 -10.87 3.81
N GLN A 110 9.05 -10.45 2.73
CA GLN A 110 9.56 -10.59 1.35
C GLN A 110 10.40 -9.37 0.92
N LEU A 111 10.42 -8.30 1.72
CA LEU A 111 11.25 -7.13 1.47
C LEU A 111 12.73 -7.45 1.71
N SER A 112 13.60 -6.69 1.03
CA SER A 112 15.06 -6.92 0.92
C SER A 112 15.89 -5.77 1.48
#